data_AF-A0A5B8UWE2-F1
#
_entry.id   AF-A0A5B8UWE2-F1
#
_cell.length_a   1.000
_cell.length_b   1.000
_cell.length_c   1.000
_cell.angle_alpha   90.00
_cell.angle_beta   90.00
_cell.angle_gamma   90.00
#
_symmetry.space_group_name_H-M   'P 1'
#
loop_
_entity.id
_entity.type
_entity.pdbx_description
1 polymer ?
#
loop_
_entity_poly.entity_id
_entity_poly.type
_entity_poly.pdbx_seq_one_letter_code
_entity_poly.pdbx_strand_id
1 'polypeptide(L)'
;MIKLTQKLKDELWWLVISVNYDYSRISIADHEINGDFITLWLEDKQDFKNSLDECLQLDISLKNFAKMIRADGLNSYEGTKMHPKKGFVYKTRIEINEPIKWYREDATAAEQQWAREAALKSVLTQLVESEVYDER
;
A
#
# COMPACT_ATOMS: atom_id res chain seq x y z
N MET A 1 9.74 2.59 5.31
CA MET A 1 9.32 3.99 5.48
C MET A 1 9.47 4.68 4.13
N ILE A 2 8.36 5.16 3.58
CA ILE A 2 8.33 5.91 2.32
C ILE A 2 8.83 7.33 2.60
N LYS A 3 9.63 7.91 1.71
CA LYS A 3 9.99 9.32 1.85
C LYS A 3 8.86 10.18 1.29
N LEU A 4 8.02 10.73 2.16
CA LEU A 4 6.97 11.68 1.79
C LEU A 4 7.57 13.09 1.74
N THR A 5 7.35 13.81 0.65
CA THR A 5 7.70 15.24 0.57
C THR A 5 6.74 16.05 1.44
N GLN A 6 7.16 17.22 1.94
CA GLN A 6 6.28 18.05 2.77
C GLN A 6 4.99 18.42 2.02
N LYS A 7 5.11 18.78 0.74
CA LYS A 7 3.95 19.05 -0.14
C LYS A 7 2.94 17.89 -0.13
N LEU A 8 3.42 16.66 -0.33
CA LEU A 8 2.54 15.48 -0.35
C LEU A 8 1.93 15.21 1.03
N LYS A 9 2.67 15.45 2.13
CA LYS A 9 2.11 15.36 3.48
C LYS A 9 0.97 16.36 3.68
N ASP A 10 1.17 17.62 3.28
CA ASP A 10 0.16 18.67 3.40
C ASP A 10 -1.10 18.32 2.60
N GLU A 11 -0.94 17.83 1.36
CA GLU A 11 -2.05 17.38 0.51
C GLU A 11 -2.79 16.18 1.10
N LEU A 12 -2.07 15.19 1.66
CA LEU A 12 -2.68 14.06 2.34
C LEU A 12 -3.43 14.51 3.61
N TRP A 13 -2.90 15.46 4.37
CA TRP A 13 -3.60 16.01 5.52
C TRP A 13 -4.87 16.77 5.13
N TRP A 14 -4.83 17.53 4.05
CA TRP A 14 -6.04 18.16 3.51
C TRP A 14 -7.11 17.13 3.17
N LEU A 15 -6.73 16.01 2.55
CA LEU A 15 -7.65 14.91 2.29
C LEU A 15 -8.19 14.28 3.59
N VAL A 16 -7.33 14.04 4.58
CA VAL A 16 -7.75 13.52 5.90
C VAL A 16 -8.75 14.45 6.59
N ILE A 17 -8.51 15.76 6.52
CA ILE A 17 -9.41 16.78 7.07
C ILE A 17 -10.72 16.82 6.29
N SER A 18 -10.69 16.76 4.95
CA SER A 18 -11.91 16.82 4.13
C SER A 18 -12.84 15.63 4.38
N VAL A 19 -12.28 14.46 4.68
CA VAL A 19 -13.07 13.28 5.08
C VAL A 19 -13.49 13.28 6.56
N ASN A 20 -13.25 14.37 7.30
CA ASN A 20 -13.50 14.49 8.73
C ASN A 20 -12.80 13.40 9.57
N TYR A 21 -11.55 13.05 9.22
CA TYR A 21 -10.76 11.99 9.88
C TYR A 21 -11.36 10.57 9.80
N ASP A 22 -12.43 10.38 9.02
CA ASP A 22 -12.95 9.05 8.71
C ASP A 22 -12.17 8.46 7.51
N TYR A 23 -11.05 7.80 7.81
CA TYR A 23 -10.19 7.17 6.81
C TYR A 23 -10.91 6.13 5.94
N SER A 24 -12.05 5.59 6.38
CA SER A 24 -12.83 4.64 5.57
C SER A 24 -13.48 5.30 4.35
N ARG A 25 -13.60 6.62 4.36
CA ARG A 25 -14.09 7.43 3.23
C ARG A 25 -13.02 7.72 2.18
N ILE A 26 -11.74 7.56 2.48
CA ILE A 26 -10.69 7.70 1.47
C ILE A 26 -10.74 6.46 0.57
N SER A 27 -11.00 6.66 -0.72
CA SER A 27 -10.98 5.62 -1.75
C SER A 27 -9.89 5.85 -2.77
N ILE A 28 -9.49 4.75 -3.41
CA ILE A 28 -8.63 4.76 -4.59
C ILE A 28 -9.58 4.77 -5.80
N ALA A 29 -9.67 5.91 -6.48
CA ALA A 29 -10.48 6.11 -7.67
C ALA A 29 -9.94 5.28 -8.85
N ASP A 30 -8.62 5.33 -9.05
CA ASP A 30 -7.91 4.54 -10.04
C ASP A 30 -6.45 4.30 -9.62
N HIS A 31 -5.75 3.47 -10.39
CA HIS A 31 -4.34 3.18 -10.19
C HIS A 31 -3.64 2.83 -11.50
N GLU A 32 -2.35 3.14 -11.57
CA GLU A 32 -1.52 2.80 -12.71
C GLU A 32 -0.11 2.45 -12.25
N ILE A 33 0.55 1.51 -12.94
CA ILE A 33 1.99 1.30 -12.74
C ILE A 33 2.75 1.92 -13.91
N ASN A 34 3.47 3.00 -13.61
CA ASN A 34 4.26 3.77 -14.56
C ASN A 34 5.75 3.65 -14.24
N GLY A 35 6.46 2.84 -15.03
CA GLY A 35 7.89 2.60 -14.84
C GLY A 35 8.20 2.05 -13.46
N ASP A 36 8.81 2.88 -12.61
CA ASP A 36 9.27 2.54 -11.26
C ASP A 36 8.27 2.91 -10.14
N PHE A 37 7.08 3.40 -10.47
CA PHE A 37 6.07 3.83 -9.49
C PHE A 37 4.72 3.16 -9.74
N ILE A 38 3.99 2.89 -8.65
CA ILE A 38 2.54 2.73 -8.68
C ILE A 38 1.92 4.05 -8.24
N THR A 39 1.07 4.60 -9.10
CA THR A 39 0.30 5.83 -8.87
C THR A 39 -1.09 5.42 -8.42
N LEU A 40 -1.54 6.02 -7.31
CA LEU A 40 -2.89 5.85 -6.78
C LEU A 40 -3.58 7.22 -6.82
N TRP A 41 -4.76 7.31 -7.44
CA TRP A 41 -5.58 8.51 -7.39
C TRP A 41 -6.57 8.38 -6.24
N LEU A 42 -6.47 9.29 -5.27
CA LEU A 42 -7.24 9.26 -4.03
C LEU A 42 -8.38 10.28 -4.08
N GLU A 43 -9.53 9.88 -3.58
CA GLU A 43 -10.71 10.73 -3.46
C GLU A 43 -11.51 10.40 -2.20
N ASP A 44 -12.51 11.24 -1.90
CA ASP A 44 -13.49 11.00 -0.86
C ASP A 44 -14.74 10.33 -1.45
N LYS A 45 -15.16 9.20 -0.87
CA LYS A 45 -16.39 8.48 -1.26
C LYS A 45 -17.68 9.31 -1.19
N GLN A 46 -17.66 10.45 -0.50
CA GLN A 46 -18.80 11.37 -0.42
C GLN A 46 -18.66 12.60 -1.32
N ASP A 47 -17.50 12.76 -1.98
CA ASP A 47 -17.18 13.85 -2.90
C ASP A 47 -16.38 13.30 -4.09
N PHE A 48 -17.04 12.41 -4.85
CA PHE A 48 -16.47 11.79 -6.04
C PHE A 48 -16.07 12.85 -7.06
N LYS A 49 -14.87 12.70 -7.61
CA LYS A 49 -14.35 13.62 -8.62
C LYS A 49 -14.87 13.26 -10.00
N ASN A 50 -15.04 14.27 -10.86
CA ASN A 50 -15.54 14.04 -12.22
C ASN A 50 -14.42 13.52 -13.14
N SER A 51 -13.16 13.71 -12.75
CA SER A 51 -11.98 13.33 -13.51
C SER A 51 -10.77 13.08 -12.61
N LEU A 52 -9.82 12.25 -13.07
CA LEU A 52 -8.65 11.84 -12.27
C LEU A 52 -7.68 12.97 -11.94
N ASP A 53 -7.67 14.05 -12.72
CA ASP A 53 -6.85 15.24 -12.48
C ASP A 53 -7.32 16.05 -11.26
N GLU A 54 -8.56 15.84 -10.81
CA GLU A 54 -9.08 16.43 -9.57
C GLU A 54 -8.76 15.56 -8.33
N CYS A 55 -8.34 14.31 -8.52
CA CYS A 55 -7.98 13.39 -7.45
C CYS A 55 -6.58 13.70 -6.91
N LEU A 56 -6.35 13.40 -5.63
CA LEU A 56 -5.01 13.49 -5.06
C LEU A 56 -4.15 12.34 -5.58
N GLN A 57 -3.09 12.67 -6.32
CA GLN A 57 -2.14 11.68 -6.83
C GLN A 57 -1.12 11.27 -5.75
N LEU A 58 -1.05 9.97 -5.45
CA LEU A 58 -0.07 9.36 -4.56
C LEU A 58 0.84 8.41 -5.34
N ASP A 59 2.09 8.81 -5.52
CA ASP A 59 3.11 7.99 -6.16
C ASP A 59 3.93 7.20 -5.14
N ILE A 60 3.91 5.87 -5.27
CA ILE A 60 4.67 4.95 -4.43
C ILE A 60 5.68 4.22 -5.29
N SER A 61 6.98 4.33 -4.99
CA SER A 61 7.99 3.56 -5.72
C SER A 61 7.69 2.06 -5.62
N LEU A 62 7.82 1.30 -6.71
CA LEU A 62 7.61 -0.14 -6.74
C LEU A 62 8.50 -0.88 -5.75
N LYS A 63 9.68 -0.35 -5.43
CA LYS A 63 10.55 -0.88 -4.37
C LYS A 63 9.88 -0.83 -2.99
N ASN A 64 9.20 0.26 -2.66
CA ASN A 64 8.48 0.40 -1.39
C ASN A 64 7.18 -0.41 -1.41
N PHE A 65 6.45 -0.39 -2.52
CA PHE A 65 5.25 -1.20 -2.69
C PHE A 65 5.55 -2.71 -2.54
N ALA A 66 6.64 -3.18 -3.16
CA ALA A 66 7.12 -4.56 -2.99
C ALA A 66 7.45 -4.91 -1.54
N LYS A 67 8.01 -3.96 -0.77
CA LYS A 67 8.29 -4.18 0.65
C LYS A 67 7.00 -4.31 1.46
N MET A 68 5.98 -3.52 1.15
CA MET A 68 4.67 -3.59 1.81
C MET A 68 4.00 -4.94 1.54
N ILE A 69 3.95 -5.35 0.28
CA ILE A 69 3.41 -6.66 -0.11
C ILE A 69 4.11 -7.81 0.65
N ARG A 70 5.45 -7.79 0.77
CA ARG A 70 6.18 -8.81 1.54
C ARG A 70 5.90 -8.75 3.04
N ALA A 71 5.83 -7.53 3.62
CA ALA A 71 5.60 -7.35 5.04
C ALA A 71 4.22 -7.92 5.45
N ASP A 72 3.21 -7.64 4.63
CA ASP A 72 1.83 -8.10 4.82
C ASP A 72 1.64 -9.56 4.37
N GLY A 73 2.66 -10.15 3.74
CA GLY A 73 2.68 -11.56 3.34
C GLY A 73 1.74 -11.88 2.18
N LEU A 74 1.29 -10.88 1.42
CA LEU A 74 0.28 -11.04 0.36
C LEU A 74 0.77 -11.92 -0.79
N ASN A 75 2.07 -11.90 -1.08
CA ASN A 75 2.69 -12.73 -2.12
C ASN A 75 3.14 -14.12 -1.60
N SER A 76 2.63 -14.56 -0.44
CA SER A 76 3.07 -15.79 0.20
C SER A 76 1.92 -16.50 0.92
N TYR A 77 2.10 -17.79 1.20
CA TYR A 77 1.19 -18.54 2.05
C TYR A 77 1.93 -19.24 3.19
N GLU A 78 1.21 -19.57 4.26
CA GLU A 78 1.77 -20.40 5.32
C GLU A 78 1.90 -21.84 4.85
N GLY A 79 3.13 -22.34 4.87
CA GLY A 79 3.44 -23.72 4.54
C GLY A 79 4.32 -24.36 5.60
N THR A 80 4.69 -25.62 5.35
CA THR A 80 5.64 -26.36 6.18
C THR A 80 6.82 -26.80 5.33
N LYS A 81 8.02 -26.76 5.92
CA LYS A 81 9.26 -27.20 5.29
C LYS A 81 9.96 -28.20 6.20
N MET A 82 10.54 -29.24 5.61
CA MET A 82 11.35 -30.20 6.34
C MET A 82 12.81 -29.73 6.37
N HIS A 83 13.42 -29.73 7.55
CA HIS A 83 14.84 -29.41 7.67
C HIS A 83 15.69 -30.49 6.96
N PRO A 84 16.51 -30.13 5.97
CA PRO A 84 17.13 -31.09 5.04
C PRO A 84 18.05 -32.11 5.70
N LYS A 85 18.62 -31.78 6.87
CA LYS A 85 19.54 -32.66 7.62
C LYS A 85 18.98 -33.23 8.92
N LYS A 86 17.93 -32.63 9.47
CA LYS A 86 17.46 -32.90 10.85
C LYS A 86 16.04 -33.49 10.88
N GLY A 87 15.34 -33.54 9.75
CA GLY A 87 14.06 -34.24 9.60
C GLY A 87 12.86 -33.62 10.31
N PHE A 88 13.03 -32.58 11.13
CA PHE A 88 11.89 -31.90 11.74
C PHE A 88 11.21 -30.96 10.75
N VAL A 89 9.88 -30.89 10.86
CA VAL A 89 9.01 -30.03 10.05
C VAL A 89 8.79 -28.73 10.80
N TYR A 90 8.96 -27.60 10.12
CA TYR A 90 8.72 -26.28 10.69
C TYR A 90 7.81 -25.45 9.78
N LYS A 91 7.02 -24.56 10.39
CA LYS A 91 6.19 -23.60 9.65
C LYS A 91 7.07 -22.52 9.03
N THR A 92 6.78 -22.14 7.81
CA THR A 92 7.48 -21.08 7.09
C THR A 92 6.54 -20.40 6.10
N ARG A 93 6.89 -19.19 5.65
CA ARG A 93 6.19 -18.53 4.55
C ARG A 93 6.81 -19.00 3.24
N ILE A 94 5.98 -19.49 2.34
CA ILE A 94 6.39 -19.89 1.00
C ILE A 94 5.93 -18.80 0.05
N GLU A 95 6.89 -18.11 -0.57
CA GLU A 95 6.58 -17.09 -1.58
C GLU A 95 6.03 -17.76 -2.83
N ILE A 96 4.92 -17.20 -3.34
CA ILE A 96 4.32 -17.60 -4.61
C ILE A 96 5.19 -17.07 -5.75
N ASN A 97 5.54 -15.79 -5.68
CA ASN A 97 6.36 -15.08 -6.66
C ASN A 97 6.95 -13.80 -6.05
N GLU A 98 7.85 -13.15 -6.77
CA GLU A 98 8.34 -11.81 -6.41
C GLU A 98 7.17 -10.82 -6.32
N PRO A 99 7.14 -9.89 -5.35
CA PRO A 99 5.95 -9.10 -5.01
C PRO A 99 5.28 -8.37 -6.17
N ILE A 100 6.08 -7.70 -7.00
CA ILE A 100 5.54 -6.93 -8.14
C ILE A 100 5.11 -7.87 -9.26
N LYS A 101 5.79 -9.00 -9.42
CA LYS A 101 5.41 -10.01 -10.40
C LYS A 101 4.11 -10.70 -10.00
N TRP A 102 4.01 -11.10 -8.73
CA TRP A 102 2.77 -11.58 -8.11
C TRP A 102 1.62 -10.60 -8.35
N TYR A 103 1.81 -9.32 -8.01
CA TYR A 103 0.77 -8.30 -8.17
C TYR A 103 0.27 -8.16 -9.62
N ARG A 104 1.17 -8.26 -10.61
CA ARG A 104 0.83 -8.07 -12.03
C ARG A 104 0.26 -9.32 -12.71
N GLU A 105 0.78 -10.49 -12.37
CA GLU A 105 0.57 -11.72 -13.15
C GLU A 105 -0.27 -12.76 -12.40
N ASP A 106 -0.15 -12.83 -11.07
CA ASP A 106 -0.72 -13.92 -10.27
C ASP A 106 -1.93 -13.47 -9.42
N ALA A 107 -1.91 -12.21 -8.92
CA ALA A 107 -2.91 -11.68 -8.02
C ALA A 107 -4.23 -11.45 -8.75
N THR A 108 -5.31 -11.93 -8.14
CA THR A 108 -6.68 -11.61 -8.56
C THR A 108 -6.98 -10.11 -8.39
N ALA A 109 -8.00 -9.61 -9.08
CA ALA A 109 -8.41 -8.20 -8.96
C ALA A 109 -8.68 -7.78 -7.50
N ALA A 110 -9.24 -8.68 -6.69
CA ALA A 110 -9.46 -8.44 -5.26
C ALA A 110 -8.15 -8.36 -4.48
N GLU A 111 -7.20 -9.27 -4.71
CA GLU A 111 -5.89 -9.24 -4.04
C GLU A 111 -5.07 -8.02 -4.44
N GLN A 112 -5.15 -7.61 -5.70
CA GLN A 112 -4.53 -6.37 -6.15
C GLN A 112 -5.14 -5.15 -5.44
N GLN A 113 -6.46 -5.11 -5.28
CA GLN A 113 -7.14 -4.06 -4.52
C GLN A 113 -6.67 -4.03 -3.06
N TRP A 114 -6.62 -5.20 -2.39
CA TRP A 114 -6.13 -5.28 -1.01
C TRP A 114 -4.69 -4.81 -0.88
N ALA A 115 -3.82 -5.13 -1.84
CA ALA A 115 -2.44 -4.65 -1.84
C ALA A 115 -2.35 -3.13 -1.93
N ARG A 116 -3.17 -2.50 -2.78
CA ARG A 116 -3.25 -1.03 -2.90
C ARG A 116 -3.79 -0.38 -1.64
N GLU A 117 -4.86 -0.93 -1.07
CA GLU A 117 -5.47 -0.45 0.18
C GLU A 117 -4.50 -0.58 1.36
N ALA A 118 -3.75 -1.69 1.45
CA ALA A 118 -2.73 -1.89 2.46
C ALA A 118 -1.59 -0.87 2.32
N ALA A 119 -1.17 -0.59 1.09
CA ALA A 119 -0.16 0.44 0.82
C ALA A 119 -0.64 1.85 1.22
N LEU A 120 -1.87 2.21 0.85
CA LEU A 120 -2.50 3.47 1.27
C LEU A 120 -2.57 3.57 2.81
N LYS A 121 -3.04 2.51 3.47
CA LYS A 121 -3.10 2.44 4.93
C LYS A 121 -1.71 2.66 5.55
N SER A 122 -0.68 2.01 5.00
CA SER A 122 0.69 2.18 5.49
C SER A 122 1.20 3.62 5.33
N VAL A 123 0.88 4.29 4.21
CA VAL A 123 1.20 5.71 4.00
C VAL A 123 0.50 6.60 5.02
N LEU A 124 -0.81 6.41 5.23
CA LEU A 124 -1.60 7.18 6.19
C LEU A 124 -1.14 6.95 7.62
N THR A 125 -0.82 5.72 8.01
CA THR A 125 -0.21 5.43 9.32
C THR A 125 1.11 6.18 9.49
N GLN A 126 1.98 6.16 8.47
CA GLN A 126 3.24 6.88 8.53
C GLN A 126 3.05 8.40 8.62
N LEU A 127 2.05 8.95 7.94
CA LEU A 127 1.72 10.37 8.00
C LEU A 127 1.44 10.79 9.45
N VAL A 128 0.52 10.08 10.12
CA VAL A 128 0.13 10.32 11.52
C VAL A 128 1.30 10.12 12.48
N GLU A 129 2.05 9.02 12.34
CA GLU A 129 3.18 8.72 13.21
C GLU A 129 4.32 9.76 13.09
N SER A 130 4.51 10.33 11.89
CA SER A 130 5.58 11.31 11.68
C SER A 130 5.32 12.64 12.39
N GLU A 131 4.06 13.03 12.60
CA GLU A 131 3.74 14.26 13.33
C GLU A 131 3.79 14.09 14.85
N VAL A 132 3.38 12.92 15.36
CA VAL A 132 3.48 12.60 16.79
C VAL A 132 4.94 12.57 17.27
N TYR A 133 5.88 12.33 16.36
CA TYR A 133 7.31 12.31 16.66
C TYR A 133 7.99 13.69 16.66
N ASP A 134 7.45 14.67 15.93
CA ASP A 134 8.03 16.03 15.84
C ASP A 134 7.72 16.90 17.08
N GLU A 135 6.84 16.46 18.00
CA GLU A 135 6.56 17.14 19.28
C GLU A 135 7.52 16.77 20.43
N ARG A 136 8.75 16.31 20.15
CA ARG A 136 9.76 15.99 21.19
C ARG A 136 11.11 16.68 21.01
#